data_AF-A0A0G3VSL7-F1
#
_entry.id   AF-A0A0G3VSL7-F1
#
_cell.length_a   1.000
_cell.length_b   1.000
_cell.length_c   1.000
_cell.angle_alpha   90.00
_cell.angle_beta   90.00
_cell.angle_gamma   90.00
#
_symmetry.space_group_name_H-M   'P 1'
#
loop_
_entity.id
_entity.type
_entity.pdbx_description
1 polymer ?
#
loop_
_entity_poly.entity_id
_entity_poly.type
_entity_poly.pdbx_seq_one_letter_code
_entity_poly.pdbx_strand_id
1 'polypeptide(L)'
;MFLTPEKEIMTYALINNIPFIYDSCPHTFRVGGPTQDKIRRSLEEMEDKIPGFMLNLVQNFEDKIRPWINDVPKLTLGKCKICGRPTNNDRDICSFCAIRIKLNKISTNTTINGSE
;
A
#
# COMPACT_ATOMS: atom_id res chain seq x y z
N MET A 1 -11.63 2.23 7.14
CA MET A 1 -12.69 3.16 6.71
C MET A 1 -12.41 3.52 5.26
N PHE A 2 -13.20 3.00 4.32
CA PHE A 2 -12.96 3.20 2.89
C PHE A 2 -13.81 4.34 2.30
N LEU A 3 -15.01 4.55 2.86
CA LEU A 3 -15.96 5.59 2.44
C LEU A 3 -15.92 6.85 3.32
N THR A 4 -14.94 6.94 4.22
CA THR A 4 -14.82 8.04 5.19
C THR A 4 -13.53 8.80 4.90
N PRO A 5 -13.58 10.11 4.59
CA PRO A 5 -12.40 10.92 4.34
C PRO A 5 -11.43 10.95 5.54
N GLU A 6 -10.13 11.10 5.26
CA GLU A 6 -9.08 11.16 6.30
C GLU A 6 -9.34 12.28 7.32
N LYS A 7 -9.85 13.43 6.86
CA LYS A 7 -10.22 14.57 7.70
C LYS A 7 -11.29 14.23 8.74
N GLU A 8 -12.29 13.43 8.38
CA GLU A 8 -13.34 12.99 9.31
C GLU A 8 -12.79 12.00 10.33
N ILE A 9 -11.92 11.07 9.89
CA ILE A 9 -11.25 10.10 10.77
C ILE A 9 -10.38 10.83 11.79
N MET A 10 -9.60 11.82 11.35
CA MET A 10 -8.76 12.64 12.22
C MET A 10 -9.62 13.45 13.21
N THR A 11 -10.70 14.07 12.74
CA THR A 11 -11.62 14.84 13.59
C THR A 11 -12.24 13.95 14.67
N TYR A 12 -12.66 12.74 14.31
CA TYR A 12 -13.18 11.76 15.25
C TYR A 12 -12.13 11.38 16.31
N ALA A 13 -10.89 11.10 15.90
CA ALA A 13 -9.81 10.76 16.82
C ALA A 13 -9.52 11.91 17.81
N LEU A 14 -9.51 13.15 17.33
CA LEU A 14 -9.30 14.34 18.16
C LEU A 14 -10.42 14.55 19.19
N ILE A 15 -11.69 14.48 18.76
CA ILE A 15 -12.85 14.65 19.65
C ILE A 15 -12.87 13.58 20.75
N ASN A 16 -12.48 12.35 20.42
CA ASN A 16 -12.47 11.23 21.35
C ASN A 16 -11.15 11.08 22.11
N ASN A 17 -10.20 12.01 21.97
CA ASN A 17 -8.87 11.97 22.60
C ASN A 17 -8.13 10.63 22.38
N ILE A 18 -8.25 10.06 21.18
CA ILE A 18 -7.55 8.82 20.82
C ILE A 18 -6.09 9.17 20.52
N PRO A 19 -5.10 8.56 21.20
CA PRO A 19 -3.69 8.84 20.93
C PRO A 19 -3.26 8.24 19.59
N PHE A 20 -2.59 9.04 18.75
CA PHE A 20 -2.00 8.61 17.48
C PHE A 20 -0.69 9.34 17.19
N ILE A 21 0.09 8.80 16.25
CA ILE A 21 1.36 9.38 15.79
C ILE A 21 1.06 10.36 14.65
N TYR A 22 1.47 11.61 14.80
CA TYR A 22 1.34 12.64 13.76
C TYR A 22 2.48 12.59 12.74
N ASP A 23 3.63 12.07 13.14
CA ASP A 23 4.84 12.06 12.32
C ASP A 23 4.80 11.01 11.21
N SER A 24 5.28 11.41 10.04
CA SER A 24 5.49 10.50 8.92
C SER A 24 6.75 9.64 9.12
N CYS A 25 6.83 8.53 8.37
CA CYS A 25 8.00 7.64 8.40
C CYS A 25 9.30 8.39 8.03
N PRO A 26 10.40 8.27 8.82
CA PRO A 26 11.67 8.94 8.53
C PRO A 26 12.27 8.58 7.17
N HIS A 27 12.04 7.35 6.69
CA HIS A 27 12.52 6.90 5.39
C HIS A 27 11.71 7.44 4.21
N THR A 28 10.59 8.10 4.45
CA THR A 28 9.68 8.58 3.41
C THR A 28 8.89 9.77 3.96
N PHE A 29 9.41 10.97 3.70
CA PHE A 29 8.83 12.24 4.14
C PHE A 29 7.45 12.57 3.53
N ARG A 30 7.03 11.84 2.50
CA ARG A 30 5.73 12.03 1.83
C ARG A 30 4.97 10.72 1.83
N VAL A 31 3.73 10.72 2.32
CA VAL A 31 2.85 9.55 2.32
C VAL A 31 2.85 8.90 0.94
N GLY A 32 3.37 7.68 0.85
CA GLY A 32 3.38 6.93 -0.42
C GLY A 32 4.38 7.39 -1.48
N GLY A 33 5.29 8.30 -1.14
CA GLY A 33 6.24 8.92 -2.06
C GLY A 33 5.69 10.13 -2.82
N PRO A 34 6.48 10.74 -3.72
CA PRO A 34 6.15 12.03 -4.34
C PRO A 34 4.92 11.97 -5.26
N THR A 35 4.69 10.82 -5.92
CA THR A 35 3.55 10.66 -6.83
C THR A 35 2.25 10.50 -6.07
N GLN A 36 2.23 9.64 -5.04
CA GLN A 36 1.01 9.40 -4.26
C GLN A 36 0.59 10.65 -3.49
N ASP A 37 1.54 11.40 -2.93
CA ASP A 37 1.23 12.68 -2.25
C ASP A 37 0.61 13.72 -3.20
N LYS A 38 1.10 13.82 -4.44
CA LYS A 38 0.50 14.71 -5.45
C LYS A 38 -0.94 14.29 -5.78
N ILE A 39 -1.17 13.00 -6.02
CA ILE A 39 -2.51 12.48 -6.32
C ILE A 39 -3.46 12.76 -5.15
N ARG A 40 -3.03 12.47 -3.91
CA ARG A 40 -3.82 12.73 -2.70
C ARG A 40 -4.23 14.20 -2.60
N ARG A 41 -3.27 15.13 -2.75
CA ARG A 41 -3.55 16.58 -2.71
C ARG A 41 -4.53 17.01 -3.80
N SER A 42 -4.39 16.50 -5.02
CA SER A 42 -5.34 16.81 -6.09
C SER A 42 -6.74 16.31 -5.81
N LEU A 43 -6.90 15.13 -5.18
CA LEU A 43 -8.20 14.62 -4.75
C LEU A 43 -8.82 15.48 -3.64
N GLU A 44 -8.02 15.92 -2.67
CA GLU A 44 -8.46 16.82 -1.60
C GLU A 44 -8.92 18.17 -2.15
N GLU A 45 -8.17 18.77 -3.08
CA GLU A 45 -8.58 20.00 -3.76
C GLU A 45 -9.88 19.84 -4.55
N MET A 46 -10.14 18.66 -5.12
CA MET A 46 -11.39 18.36 -5.81
C MET A 46 -12.55 18.21 -4.84
N GLU A 47 -12.33 17.55 -3.71
CA GLU A 47 -13.33 17.40 -2.64
C GLU A 47 -13.75 18.76 -2.07
N ASP A 48 -12.79 19.66 -1.83
CA ASP A 48 -13.07 21.01 -1.34
C ASP A 48 -13.91 21.84 -2.34
N LYS A 49 -13.72 21.61 -3.65
CA LYS A 49 -14.48 22.28 -4.72
C LYS A 49 -15.84 21.62 -4.97
N ILE A 50 -15.93 20.30 -4.83
CA ILE A 50 -17.09 19.47 -5.14
C ILE A 50 -17.31 18.50 -3.98
N PRO A 51 -18.14 18.86 -2.99
CA PRO A 51 -18.42 18.00 -1.86
C PRO A 51 -18.96 16.64 -2.29
N GLY A 52 -18.39 15.56 -1.74
CA GLY A 52 -18.73 14.18 -2.06
C GLY A 52 -18.02 13.62 -3.30
N PHE A 53 -17.08 14.34 -3.89
CA PHE A 53 -16.31 13.88 -5.06
C PHE A 53 -15.58 12.56 -4.80
N MET A 54 -14.82 12.45 -3.71
CA MET A 54 -14.05 11.25 -3.35
C MET A 54 -14.95 10.05 -3.08
N LEU A 55 -16.08 10.26 -2.39
CA LEU A 55 -17.07 9.22 -2.12
C LEU A 55 -17.67 8.70 -3.42
N ASN A 56 -18.11 9.62 -4.29
CA ASN A 56 -18.68 9.29 -5.59
C ASN A 56 -17.65 8.60 -6.48
N LEU A 57 -16.39 9.02 -6.47
CA LEU A 57 -15.31 8.40 -7.25
C LEU A 57 -15.19 6.90 -6.90
N VAL A 58 -15.15 6.60 -5.61
CA VAL A 58 -15.03 5.24 -5.09
C VAL A 58 -16.26 4.38 -5.41
N GLN A 59 -17.46 4.89 -5.14
CA GLN A 59 -18.70 4.16 -5.40
C GLN A 59 -18.91 3.92 -6.89
N ASN A 60 -18.70 4.93 -7.74
CA ASN A 60 -18.81 4.76 -9.18
C ASN A 60 -17.77 3.76 -9.71
N PHE A 61 -16.57 3.72 -9.14
CA PHE A 61 -15.59 2.71 -9.52
C PHE A 61 -16.10 1.30 -9.21
N GLU A 62 -16.58 1.05 -7.99
CA GLU A 62 -17.07 -0.27 -7.56
C GLU A 62 -18.32 -0.70 -8.35
N ASP A 63 -19.29 0.19 -8.50
CA ASP A 63 -20.60 -0.14 -9.08
C ASP A 63 -20.58 -0.17 -10.61
N LYS A 64 -19.81 0.72 -11.25
CA LYS A 64 -19.90 0.94 -12.70
C LYS A 64 -18.65 0.52 -13.45
N ILE A 65 -17.47 0.57 -12.87
CA ILE A 65 -16.20 0.32 -13.58
C ILE A 65 -15.70 -1.10 -13.33
N ARG A 66 -15.62 -1.51 -12.07
CA ARG A 66 -15.13 -2.83 -11.65
C ARG A 66 -15.83 -4.00 -12.35
N PRO A 67 -17.17 -4.00 -12.58
CA PRO A 67 -17.84 -5.10 -13.27
C PRO A 67 -17.31 -5.34 -14.69
N TRP A 68 -16.88 -4.29 -15.38
CA TRP A 68 -16.34 -4.37 -16.75
C TRP A 68 -14.88 -4.85 -16.79
N ILE A 69 -14.18 -4.83 -15.65
CA ILE A 69 -12.79 -5.26 -15.52
C ILE A 69 -12.69 -6.72 -15.01
N ASN A 70 -13.81 -7.35 -14.66
CA ASN A 70 -13.86 -8.67 -14.02
C ASN A 70 -13.43 -9.86 -14.91
N ASP A 71 -13.04 -9.63 -16.17
CA ASP A 71 -12.44 -10.65 -17.04
C ASP A 71 -10.97 -10.98 -16.70
N VAL A 72 -10.56 -10.78 -15.45
CA VAL A 72 -9.26 -11.28 -14.99
C VAL A 72 -9.37 -12.79 -14.89
N PRO A 73 -8.60 -13.58 -15.67
CA PRO A 73 -8.64 -15.03 -15.56
C PRO A 73 -8.40 -15.41 -14.11
N LYS A 74 -9.16 -16.41 -13.61
CA LYS A 74 -8.90 -17.02 -12.30
C LYS A 74 -7.54 -17.70 -12.37
N LEU A 75 -6.46 -16.93 -12.26
CA LEU A 75 -5.14 -17.47 -12.04
C LEU A 75 -5.25 -18.31 -10.78
N THR A 76 -4.94 -19.59 -10.90
CA THR A 76 -4.63 -20.39 -9.73
C THR A 76 -3.52 -19.68 -8.94
N LEU A 77 -3.44 -19.92 -7.64
CA LEU A 77 -2.35 -19.38 -6.83
C LEU A 77 -1.36 -20.52 -6.58
N GLY A 78 -0.09 -20.26 -6.84
CA GLY A 78 1.00 -21.15 -6.45
C GLY A 78 1.22 -21.11 -4.94
N LYS A 79 1.97 -22.09 -4.41
CA LYS A 79 2.42 -22.10 -3.01
C LYS A 79 3.94 -21.99 -2.97
N CYS A 80 4.45 -21.08 -2.14
CA CYS A 80 5.88 -20.92 -1.94
C CYS A 80 6.51 -22.18 -1.33
N LYS A 81 7.57 -22.71 -1.96
CA LYS A 81 8.28 -23.92 -1.48
C LYS A 81 8.95 -23.76 -0.11
N ILE A 82 9.22 -22.53 0.33
CA ILE A 82 9.95 -22.25 1.58
C ILE A 82 9.01 -22.02 2.76
N CYS A 83 7.93 -21.26 2.57
CA CYS A 83 7.04 -20.84 3.66
C CYS A 83 5.58 -21.27 3.49
N GLY A 84 5.23 -21.92 2.38
CA GLY A 84 3.87 -22.41 2.10
C GLY A 84 2.82 -21.33 1.78
N ARG A 85 3.16 -20.04 1.86
CA ARG A 85 2.25 -18.90 1.57
C ARG A 85 1.90 -18.79 0.08
N PRO A 86 0.77 -18.15 -0.27
CA PRO A 86 0.38 -17.97 -1.68
C PRO A 86 1.42 -17.16 -2.45
N THR A 87 1.63 -17.55 -3.70
CA THR A 87 2.48 -16.83 -4.66
C THR A 87 1.86 -16.88 -6.05
N ASN A 88 2.40 -16.07 -6.96
CA ASN A 88 1.99 -16.11 -8.36
C ASN A 88 2.31 -17.48 -8.93
N ASN A 89 1.45 -18.03 -9.80
CA ASN A 89 1.69 -19.34 -10.40
C ASN A 89 3.06 -19.51 -11.05
N ASP A 90 3.57 -18.45 -11.67
CA ASP A 90 4.86 -18.48 -12.38
C ASP A 90 6.07 -18.42 -11.43
N ARG A 91 5.86 -18.49 -10.12
CA ARG A 91 6.91 -18.38 -9.11
C ARG A 91 6.88 -19.54 -8.12
N ASP A 92 8.03 -20.17 -7.95
CA ASP A 92 8.24 -21.19 -6.91
C ASP A 92 8.44 -20.61 -5.50
N ILE A 93 8.94 -19.37 -5.43
CA ILE A 93 9.33 -18.70 -4.19
C ILE A 93 8.62 -17.34 -4.15
N CYS A 94 7.96 -17.04 -3.02
CA CYS A 94 7.29 -15.75 -2.85
C CYS A 94 8.28 -14.59 -2.79
N SER A 95 7.83 -13.39 -3.17
CA SER A 95 8.67 -12.18 -3.21
C SER A 95 9.37 -11.92 -1.87
N PHE A 96 8.70 -12.18 -0.75
CA PHE A 96 9.27 -12.03 0.59
C PHE A 96 10.47 -12.98 0.83
N CYS A 97 10.30 -14.28 0.56
CA CYS A 97 11.38 -15.27 0.72
C CYS A 97 12.54 -14.99 -0.24
N ALA A 98 12.26 -14.58 -1.48
CA ALA A 98 13.29 -14.20 -2.45
C ALA A 98 14.14 -13.03 -1.95
N ILE A 99 13.53 -12.01 -1.33
CA ILE A 99 14.24 -10.89 -0.72
C ILE A 99 15.11 -11.36 0.45
N ARG A 100 14.58 -12.19 1.36
CA ARG A 100 15.35 -12.72 2.49
C ARG A 100 16.60 -13.50 2.07
N ILE A 101 16.49 -14.32 1.03
CA ILE A 101 17.65 -15.06 0.49
C ILE A 101 18.71 -14.09 -0.03
N LYS A 102 18.31 -13.04 -0.74
CA LYS A 102 19.25 -12.01 -1.24
C LYS A 102 19.93 -11.28 -0.08
N LEU A 103 19.19 -10.92 0.97
CA LEU A 103 19.75 -10.26 2.16
C LEU A 103 20.78 -11.14 2.86
N ASN A 104 20.51 -12.44 3.04
CA ASN A 104 21.46 -13.37 3.68
C ASN A 104 22.77 -13.53 2.88
N LYS A 105 22.72 -13.42 1.54
CA LYS A 105 23.94 -13.44 0.70
C LYS A 105 24.77 -12.17 0.82
N ILE A 106 24.14 -11.04 1.15
CA ILE A 106 24.84 -9.77 1.35
C ILE A 106 25.52 -9.77 2.72
N SER A 107 24.84 -10.25 3.78
CA SER A 107 25.42 -10.29 5.12
C SER A 107 26.69 -11.15 5.22
N THR A 108 26.83 -12.21 4.41
CA THR A 108 28.05 -13.02 4.36
C THR A 108 29.22 -12.32 3.67
N ASN A 109 28.95 -11.39 2.74
CA ASN A 109 29.98 -10.66 2.01
C ASN A 109 30.46 -9.39 2.74
N THR A 110 29.66 -8.81 3.64
CA THR A 110 30.05 -7.63 4.43
C THR A 110 31.06 -7.97 5.53
N THR A 111 31.08 -9.19 6.04
CA THR A 111 32.08 -9.65 7.02
C THR A 111 33.49 -9.88 6.43
N ILE A 112 33.66 -9.85 5.11
CA ILE A 112 34.95 -10.12 4.46
C ILE A 112 35.70 -8.83 4.04
N ASN A 113 35.02 -7.68 3.99
CA ASN A 113 35.61 -6.41 3.51
C ASN A 113 35.65 -5.31 4.60
N GLY A 114 35.76 -5.71 5.87
CA GLY A 114 35.79 -4.81 7.03
C GLY A 114 37.03 -4.99 7.92
N SER A 115 38.15 -5.42 7.35
CA SER A 115 39.46 -5.42 8.02
C SER A 115 40.50 -4.76 7.13
N GLU A 116 40.51 -3.43 7.16
CA GLU A 116 41.68 -2.57 7.01
C GLU A 116 41.37 -1.20 7.61
#